data_AF-A0A7Z9SF45-F1
#
_entry.id   AF-A0A7Z9SF45-F1
#
_cell.length_a   1.000
_cell.length_b   1.000
_cell.length_c   1.000
_cell.angle_alpha   90.00
_cell.angle_beta   90.00
_cell.angle_gamma   90.00
#
_symmetry.space_group_name_H-M   'P 1'
#
loop_
_entity.id
_entity.type
_entity.pdbx_description
1 polymer ?
#
loop_
_entity_poly.entity_id
_entity_poly.type
_entity_poly.pdbx_seq_one_letter_code
_entity_poly.pdbx_strand_id
1 'polypeptide(L)'
;GELYLYQYEFNQAEDQFRMVVAMKGDYSGKANKMWQMSQKIVRAMPGTSVGKKVALHEKITRADLAVLLAEELKISTLMKRQTTPASGFQTPQEMRAANTSQGGPSDAKGHWAEVWIKELSGYGILEGAPGQPFYPDNPVNRAEYCMAIQRLLSIVTGDASLETRYFGENPSRFQDVPSSHPAYNAMALCSERGIMQADMMTGRFEPGKPVSGADALLSIRSFQNALRITF
;
A
#
# COMPACT_ATOMS: atom_id res chain seq x y z
N GLY A 1 -4.49 -8.76 -26.36
CA GLY A 1 -4.38 -7.86 -25.20
C GLY A 1 -4.87 -8.55 -23.96
N GLU A 2 -6.18 -8.68 -23.80
CA GLU A 2 -6.81 -9.21 -22.57
C GLU A 2 -6.39 -10.64 -22.22
N LEU A 3 -6.25 -11.53 -23.21
CA LEU A 3 -5.74 -12.90 -22.95
C LEU A 3 -4.37 -12.90 -22.26
N TYR A 4 -3.40 -12.18 -22.82
CA TYR A 4 -2.06 -12.05 -22.24
C TYR A 4 -2.11 -11.41 -20.85
N LEU A 5 -3.01 -10.43 -20.64
CA LEU A 5 -3.21 -9.80 -19.34
C LEU A 5 -3.65 -10.83 -18.27
N TYR A 6 -4.61 -11.70 -18.60
CA TYR A 6 -5.08 -12.76 -17.69
C TYR A 6 -4.08 -13.91 -17.51
N GLN A 7 -3.16 -14.09 -18.47
CA GLN A 7 -2.02 -15.01 -18.35
C GLN A 7 -0.83 -14.38 -17.59
N TYR A 8 -0.97 -13.15 -17.10
CA TYR A 8 0.09 -12.38 -16.45
C TYR A 8 1.31 -12.09 -17.35
N GLU A 9 1.11 -12.15 -18.67
CA GLU A 9 2.06 -11.78 -19.71
C GLU A 9 1.97 -10.28 -20.00
N PHE A 10 2.29 -9.45 -19.00
CA PHE A 10 2.03 -8.00 -19.03
C PHE A 10 2.75 -7.24 -20.14
N ASN A 11 3.95 -7.66 -20.53
CA ASN A 11 4.69 -7.05 -21.64
C ASN A 11 3.97 -7.27 -22.98
N GLN A 12 3.55 -8.51 -23.25
CA GLN A 12 2.77 -8.82 -24.46
C GLN A 12 1.39 -8.16 -24.42
N ALA A 13 0.75 -8.09 -23.25
CA ALA A 13 -0.50 -7.38 -23.08
C ALA A 13 -0.34 -5.90 -23.45
N GLU A 14 0.70 -5.23 -22.94
CA GLU A 14 1.03 -3.85 -23.26
C GLU A 14 1.18 -3.62 -24.77
N ASP A 15 2.00 -4.43 -25.43
CA ASP A 15 2.25 -4.32 -26.88
C ASP A 15 0.95 -4.43 -27.69
N GLN A 16 0.09 -5.38 -27.33
CA GLN A 16 -1.18 -5.59 -28.03
C GLN A 16 -2.15 -4.42 -27.79
N PHE A 17 -2.24 -3.90 -26.56
CA PHE A 17 -3.11 -2.75 -26.30
C PHE A 17 -2.61 -1.48 -27.00
N ARG A 18 -1.29 -1.27 -27.06
CA ARG A 18 -0.68 -0.16 -27.81
C ARG A 18 -1.08 -0.18 -29.28
N MET A 19 -1.10 -1.35 -29.91
CA MET A 19 -1.55 -1.51 -31.31
C MET A 19 -3.00 -1.08 -31.49
N VAL A 20 -3.91 -1.49 -30.59
CA VAL A 20 -5.33 -1.12 -30.67
C VAL A 20 -5.55 0.37 -30.44
N VAL A 21 -4.78 1.00 -29.54
CA VAL A 21 -4.81 2.46 -29.34
C VAL A 21 -4.40 3.18 -30.61
N ALA A 22 -3.36 2.70 -31.30
CA ALA A 22 -2.88 3.30 -32.55
C ALA A 22 -3.89 3.24 -33.70
N MET A 23 -4.79 2.26 -33.70
CA MET A 23 -5.85 2.13 -34.71
C MET A 23 -6.94 3.21 -34.60
N LYS A 24 -7.03 3.94 -33.47
CA LYS A 24 -8.02 5.01 -33.22
C LYS A 24 -9.49 4.62 -33.48
N GLY A 25 -9.81 3.31 -33.40
CA GLY A 25 -11.18 2.81 -33.53
C GLY A 25 -11.99 2.93 -32.24
N ASP A 26 -13.21 2.39 -32.25
CA ASP A 26 -14.16 2.46 -31.13
C ASP A 26 -13.62 1.85 -29.83
N TYR A 27 -12.73 0.86 -29.94
CA TYR A 27 -12.11 0.21 -28.77
C TYR A 27 -10.88 0.95 -28.23
N SER A 28 -10.43 2.03 -28.87
CA SER A 28 -9.20 2.76 -28.49
C SER A 28 -9.24 3.28 -27.04
N GLY A 29 -10.40 3.76 -26.56
CA GLY A 29 -10.55 4.24 -25.19
C GLY A 29 -10.38 3.12 -24.14
N LYS A 30 -10.99 1.95 -24.37
CA LYS A 30 -10.84 0.78 -23.49
C LYS A 30 -9.39 0.26 -23.54
N ALA A 31 -8.84 0.14 -24.75
CA ALA A 31 -7.46 -0.29 -24.94
C ALA A 31 -6.46 0.65 -24.26
N ASN A 32 -6.69 1.96 -24.29
CA ASN A 32 -5.82 2.93 -23.63
C ASN A 32 -5.79 2.74 -22.10
N LYS A 33 -6.94 2.50 -21.47
CA LYS A 33 -7.01 2.19 -20.03
C LYS A 33 -6.24 0.91 -19.68
N MET A 34 -6.45 -0.15 -20.47
CA MET A 34 -5.76 -1.43 -20.28
C MET A 34 -4.25 -1.34 -20.55
N TRP A 35 -3.85 -0.53 -21.54
CA TRP A 35 -2.46 -0.22 -21.85
C TRP A 35 -1.78 0.48 -20.68
N GLN A 36 -2.39 1.56 -20.16
CA GLN A 36 -1.87 2.28 -18.99
C GLN A 36 -1.75 1.39 -17.76
N MET A 37 -2.75 0.54 -17.50
CA MET A 37 -2.69 -0.43 -16.42
C MET A 37 -1.53 -1.42 -16.62
N SER A 38 -1.38 -2.00 -17.80
CA SER A 38 -0.29 -2.92 -18.12
C SER A 38 1.09 -2.28 -17.93
N GLN A 39 1.25 -1.03 -18.36
CA GLN A 39 2.48 -0.25 -18.15
C GLN A 39 2.83 -0.07 -16.68
N LYS A 40 1.83 0.24 -15.85
CA LYS A 40 2.04 0.37 -14.39
C LYS A 40 2.51 -0.96 -13.80
N ILE A 41 1.89 -2.07 -14.19
CA ILE A 41 2.23 -3.39 -13.67
C ILE A 41 3.63 -3.82 -14.11
N VAL A 42 3.99 -3.62 -15.39
CA VAL A 42 5.33 -3.91 -15.92
C VAL A 42 6.39 -3.12 -15.15
N ARG A 43 6.15 -1.83 -14.88
CA ARG A 43 7.07 -0.99 -14.11
C ARG A 43 7.18 -1.40 -12.63
N ALA A 44 6.08 -1.87 -12.04
CA ALA A 44 6.07 -2.32 -10.66
C ALA A 44 6.81 -3.66 -10.47
N MET A 45 6.88 -4.49 -11.52
CA MET A 45 7.56 -5.79 -11.52
C MET A 45 7.14 -6.69 -10.33
N PRO A 46 5.83 -7.03 -10.19
CA PRO A 46 5.36 -7.84 -9.07
C PRO A 46 6.09 -9.20 -9.02
N GLY A 47 6.67 -9.51 -7.86
CA GLY A 47 7.48 -10.71 -7.66
C GLY A 47 6.66 -11.97 -7.40
N THR A 48 5.41 -11.80 -6.95
CA THR A 48 4.59 -12.90 -6.44
C THR A 48 3.37 -13.16 -7.33
N SER A 49 2.87 -14.41 -7.35
CA SER A 49 1.65 -14.75 -8.09
C SER A 49 0.43 -13.99 -7.57
N VAL A 50 0.39 -13.76 -6.25
CA VAL A 50 -0.68 -12.98 -5.61
C VAL A 50 -0.59 -11.51 -6.01
N GLY A 51 0.61 -10.93 -6.01
CA GLY A 51 0.84 -9.58 -6.51
C GLY A 51 0.35 -9.41 -7.94
N LYS A 52 0.66 -10.35 -8.84
CA LYS A 52 0.17 -10.36 -10.23
C LYS A 52 -1.36 -10.45 -10.33
N LYS A 53 -2.01 -11.20 -9.44
CA LYS A 53 -3.48 -11.29 -9.38
C LYS A 53 -4.11 -9.98 -8.92
N VAL A 54 -3.64 -9.45 -7.78
CA VAL A 54 -4.15 -8.20 -7.21
C VAL A 54 -3.89 -7.01 -8.14
N ALA A 55 -2.82 -7.04 -8.94
CA ALA A 55 -2.50 -6.03 -9.95
C ALA A 55 -3.66 -5.70 -10.90
N LEU A 56 -4.54 -6.68 -11.14
CA LEU A 56 -5.69 -6.57 -12.03
C LEU A 56 -6.94 -5.99 -11.35
N HIS A 57 -6.94 -5.82 -10.03
CA HIS A 57 -8.07 -5.27 -9.29
C HIS A 57 -8.16 -3.75 -9.51
N GLU A 58 -9.32 -3.27 -9.97
CA GLU A 58 -9.56 -1.83 -10.13
C GLU A 58 -9.52 -1.09 -8.79
N LYS A 59 -9.95 -1.76 -7.72
CA LYS A 59 -9.94 -1.27 -6.34
C LYS A 59 -9.50 -2.41 -5.45
N ILE A 60 -8.43 -2.21 -4.70
CA ILE A 60 -7.95 -3.21 -3.75
C ILE A 60 -8.73 -3.14 -2.44
N THR A 61 -8.92 -4.29 -1.81
CA THR A 61 -9.48 -4.38 -0.46
C THR A 61 -8.40 -4.25 0.62
N ARG A 62 -8.82 -4.13 1.88
CA ARG A 62 -7.89 -4.12 3.02
C ARG A 62 -7.14 -5.44 3.15
N ALA A 63 -7.79 -6.55 2.80
CA ALA A 63 -7.15 -7.85 2.67
C ALA A 63 -6.10 -7.87 1.55
N ASP A 64 -6.43 -7.37 0.36
CA ASP A 64 -5.48 -7.28 -0.75
C ASP A 64 -4.24 -6.47 -0.36
N LEU A 65 -4.42 -5.34 0.34
CA LEU A 65 -3.31 -4.53 0.84
C LEU A 65 -2.43 -5.30 1.83
N ALA A 66 -3.03 -6.02 2.79
CA ALA A 66 -2.28 -6.81 3.77
C ALA A 66 -1.39 -7.84 3.07
N VAL A 67 -1.94 -8.52 2.06
CA VAL A 67 -1.22 -9.54 1.31
C VAL A 67 -0.14 -8.94 0.43
N LEU A 68 -0.43 -7.83 -0.26
CA LEU A 68 0.58 -7.12 -1.05
C LEU A 68 1.76 -6.67 -0.20
N LEU A 69 1.51 -6.05 0.96
CA LEU A 69 2.59 -5.62 1.85
C LEU A 69 3.36 -6.82 2.37
N ALA A 70 2.68 -7.87 2.85
CA ALA A 70 3.34 -9.05 3.39
C ALA A 70 4.26 -9.75 2.38
N GLU A 71 3.73 -10.02 1.18
CA GLU A 71 4.37 -10.86 0.17
C GLU A 71 5.41 -10.09 -0.65
N GLU A 72 5.08 -8.87 -1.12
CA GLU A 72 6.01 -8.08 -1.96
C GLU A 72 7.11 -7.41 -1.13
N LEU A 73 6.88 -7.11 0.15
CA LEU A 73 7.91 -6.56 1.05
C LEU A 73 8.52 -7.60 1.98
N LYS A 74 8.11 -8.88 1.88
CA LYS A 74 8.59 -9.97 2.75
C LYS A 74 8.63 -9.53 4.22
N ILE A 75 7.52 -9.02 4.75
CA ILE A 75 7.46 -8.28 6.02
C ILE A 75 8.09 -9.06 7.17
N SER A 76 7.85 -10.36 7.29
CA SER A 76 8.46 -11.17 8.35
C SER A 76 10.00 -11.15 8.31
N THR A 77 10.60 -10.99 7.13
CA THR A 77 12.06 -10.84 6.97
C THR A 77 12.52 -9.43 7.35
N LEU A 78 11.76 -8.40 6.99
CA LEU A 78 12.06 -7.02 7.40
C LEU A 78 11.99 -6.84 8.91
N MET A 79 10.96 -7.39 9.55
CA MET A 79 10.78 -7.29 11.00
C MET A 79 11.86 -8.04 11.76
N LYS A 80 12.28 -9.24 11.30
CA LYS A 80 13.42 -9.97 11.91
C LYS A 80 14.72 -9.17 11.90
N ARG A 81 14.99 -8.42 10.83
CA ARG A 81 16.18 -7.55 10.75
C ARG A 81 16.16 -6.43 11.77
N GLN A 82 14.98 -5.96 12.18
CA GLN A 82 14.83 -4.93 13.21
C GLN A 82 14.79 -5.48 14.63
N THR A 83 14.20 -6.66 14.84
CA THR A 83 14.17 -7.33 16.15
C THR A 83 15.50 -7.99 16.50
N THR A 84 16.62 -7.57 15.91
CA THR A 84 17.97 -7.85 16.42
C THR A 84 18.38 -6.65 17.27
N PRO A 85 18.03 -6.59 18.56
CA PRO A 85 18.15 -5.36 19.32
C PRO A 85 19.55 -5.30 19.94
N ALA A 86 20.15 -4.12 19.95
CA ALA A 86 20.82 -3.69 21.17
C ALA A 86 19.73 -3.74 22.27
N SER A 87 19.74 -4.80 23.08
CA SER A 87 18.70 -5.05 24.08
C SER A 87 18.73 -3.98 25.16
N GLY A 88 17.93 -2.93 24.98
CA GLY A 88 17.47 -2.10 26.08
C GLY A 88 16.59 -2.95 27.00
N PHE A 89 16.79 -2.83 28.31
CA PHE A 89 16.00 -3.53 29.31
C PHE A 89 14.52 -3.16 29.17
N GLN A 90 13.68 -4.13 28.80
CA GLN A 90 12.22 -3.98 28.80
C GLN A 90 11.66 -4.48 30.13
N THR A 91 10.74 -3.73 30.72
CA THR A 91 10.11 -4.11 31.98
C THR A 91 9.12 -5.26 31.78
N PRO A 92 8.85 -6.09 32.81
CA PRO A 92 7.85 -7.16 32.74
C PRO A 92 6.43 -6.67 32.39
N GLN A 93 6.13 -5.41 32.65
CA GLN A 93 4.84 -4.78 32.35
C GLN A 93 4.71 -4.43 30.86
N GLU A 94 5.78 -3.92 30.25
CA GLU A 94 5.89 -3.69 28.79
C GLU A 94 5.88 -4.99 28.00
N MET A 95 6.56 -6.04 28.50
CA MET A 95 6.48 -7.38 27.90
C MET A 95 5.08 -7.99 28.00
N ARG A 96 4.32 -7.70 29.06
CA ARG A 96 2.93 -8.16 29.21
C ARG A 96 1.97 -7.42 28.28
N ALA A 97 2.14 -6.10 28.10
CA ALA A 97 1.36 -5.30 27.16
C ALA A 97 1.66 -5.68 25.69
N ALA A 98 2.93 -5.92 25.36
CA ALA A 98 3.34 -6.42 24.04
C ALA A 98 2.80 -7.83 23.74
N ASN A 99 2.51 -8.63 24.77
CA ASN A 99 1.93 -9.98 24.63
C ASN A 99 0.39 -10.01 24.72
N THR A 100 -0.29 -8.89 24.99
CA THR A 100 -1.76 -8.85 25.07
C THR A 100 -2.47 -8.74 23.72
N SER A 101 -1.75 -8.55 22.61
CA SER A 101 -2.28 -8.54 21.24
C SER A 101 -2.19 -9.91 20.54
N GLN A 102 -2.34 -11.01 21.29
CA GLN A 102 -2.32 -12.39 20.76
C GLN A 102 -3.60 -12.81 19.98
N GLY A 103 -4.47 -11.85 19.65
CA GLY A 103 -5.62 -12.09 18.78
C GLY A 103 -5.69 -10.97 17.75
N GLY A 104 -5.33 -11.26 16.50
CA GLY A 104 -5.63 -10.35 15.40
C GLY A 104 -7.15 -10.21 15.19
N PRO A 105 -7.57 -9.38 14.23
CA PRO A 105 -8.97 -8.99 14.09
C PRO A 105 -9.92 -10.19 14.01
N SER A 106 -10.97 -10.18 14.84
CA SER A 106 -11.90 -11.32 14.95
C SER A 106 -12.66 -11.60 13.65
N ASP A 107 -12.93 -10.57 12.86
CA ASP A 107 -13.58 -10.62 11.54
C ASP A 107 -12.65 -11.09 10.42
N ALA A 108 -11.36 -11.26 10.69
CA ALA A 108 -10.43 -11.93 9.77
C ALA A 108 -10.47 -13.46 9.91
N LYS A 109 -11.11 -14.01 10.94
CA LYS A 109 -11.14 -15.47 11.18
C LYS A 109 -11.89 -16.19 10.07
N GLY A 110 -11.25 -17.18 9.45
CA GLY A 110 -11.78 -17.93 8.30
C GLY A 110 -11.71 -17.17 6.97
N HIS A 111 -11.23 -15.93 6.96
CA HIS A 111 -11.01 -15.17 5.74
C HIS A 111 -9.77 -15.70 5.01
N TRP A 112 -9.78 -15.71 3.67
CA TRP A 112 -8.64 -16.21 2.89
C TRP A 112 -7.34 -15.48 3.24
N ALA A 113 -7.43 -14.19 3.60
CA ALA A 113 -6.30 -13.35 3.99
C ALA A 113 -5.97 -13.36 5.49
N GLU A 114 -6.59 -14.24 6.30
CA GLU A 114 -6.48 -14.25 7.77
C GLU A 114 -5.04 -14.16 8.27
N VAL A 115 -4.15 -14.97 7.71
CA VAL A 115 -2.75 -15.08 8.14
C VAL A 115 -2.02 -13.75 7.98
N TRP A 116 -2.13 -13.13 6.79
CA TRP A 116 -1.48 -11.85 6.50
C TRP A 116 -2.12 -10.70 7.27
N ILE A 117 -3.44 -10.70 7.45
CA ILE A 117 -4.11 -9.68 8.27
C ILE A 117 -3.59 -9.75 9.70
N LYS A 118 -3.55 -10.94 10.31
CA LYS A 118 -3.02 -11.12 11.67
C LYS A 118 -1.57 -10.70 11.78
N GLU A 119 -0.74 -11.03 10.80
CA GLU A 119 0.67 -10.63 10.77
C GLU A 119 0.81 -9.10 10.76
N LEU A 120 0.18 -8.43 9.79
CA LEU A 120 0.32 -6.98 9.61
C LEU A 120 -0.33 -6.19 10.76
N SER A 121 -1.42 -6.71 11.36
CA SER A 121 -2.00 -6.16 12.58
C SER A 121 -1.11 -6.39 13.80
N GLY A 122 -0.44 -7.54 13.91
CA GLY A 122 0.49 -7.83 15.00
C GLY A 122 1.69 -6.86 15.03
N TYR A 123 2.11 -6.36 13.87
CA TYR A 123 3.13 -5.32 13.75
C TYR A 123 2.59 -3.89 13.84
N GLY A 124 1.28 -3.71 13.96
CA GLY A 124 0.63 -2.39 13.97
C GLY A 124 0.65 -1.66 12.63
N ILE A 125 0.99 -2.34 11.52
CA ILE A 125 1.06 -1.73 10.18
C ILE A 125 -0.35 -1.50 9.63
N LEU A 126 -1.20 -2.53 9.71
CA LEU A 126 -2.61 -2.47 9.31
C LEU A 126 -3.49 -2.83 10.48
N GLU A 127 -4.25 -1.85 10.97
CA GLU A 127 -5.16 -2.03 12.09
C GLU A 127 -6.56 -1.57 11.69
N GLY A 128 -7.58 -2.17 12.32
CA GLY A 128 -8.88 -1.53 12.41
C GLY A 128 -8.76 -0.23 13.21
N ALA A 129 -9.71 0.70 13.07
CA ALA A 129 -9.76 1.83 13.98
C ALA A 129 -9.92 1.31 15.43
N PRO A 130 -9.46 2.05 16.46
CA PRO A 130 -9.60 1.60 17.85
C PRO A 130 -11.04 1.20 18.17
N GLY A 131 -11.24 -0.05 18.60
CA GLY A 131 -12.56 -0.61 18.91
C GLY A 131 -13.43 -0.97 17.69
N GLN A 132 -12.89 -0.96 16.47
CA GLN A 132 -13.58 -1.34 15.24
C GLN A 132 -13.01 -2.63 14.63
N PRO A 133 -13.83 -3.42 13.92
CA PRO A 133 -13.38 -4.53 13.08
C PRO A 133 -12.36 -4.12 12.02
N PHE A 134 -11.67 -5.09 11.42
CA PHE A 134 -10.70 -4.85 10.36
C PHE A 134 -11.34 -4.57 9.00
N TYR A 135 -12.52 -5.13 8.72
CA TYR A 135 -13.26 -5.03 7.47
C TYR A 135 -12.43 -5.47 6.24
N PRO A 136 -12.04 -6.75 6.12
CA PRO A 136 -11.10 -7.21 5.10
C PRO A 136 -11.54 -6.95 3.66
N ASP A 137 -12.84 -6.99 3.38
CA ASP A 137 -13.41 -6.80 2.04
C ASP A 137 -13.65 -5.33 1.65
N ASN A 138 -13.49 -4.39 2.60
CA ASN A 138 -13.68 -2.98 2.29
C ASN A 138 -12.57 -2.47 1.37
N PRO A 139 -12.90 -1.68 0.32
CA PRO A 139 -11.90 -1.01 -0.50
C PRO A 139 -11.02 -0.08 0.33
N VAL A 140 -9.72 -0.08 0.05
CA VAL A 140 -8.77 0.87 0.66
C VAL A 140 -8.79 2.18 -0.11
N ASN A 141 -8.98 3.27 0.62
CA ASN A 141 -8.81 4.61 0.06
C ASN A 141 -7.36 5.12 0.18
N ARG A 142 -7.03 6.17 -0.58
CA ARG A 142 -5.66 6.74 -0.63
C ARG A 142 -5.15 7.22 0.74
N ALA A 143 -6.01 7.77 1.59
CA ALA A 143 -5.63 8.19 2.93
C ALA A 143 -5.26 6.98 3.83
N GLU A 144 -6.07 5.93 3.83
CA GLU A 144 -5.81 4.68 4.55
C GLU A 144 -4.53 4.00 4.07
N TYR A 145 -4.33 3.96 2.75
CA TYR A 145 -3.11 3.44 2.15
C TYR A 145 -1.89 4.20 2.63
N CYS A 146 -1.93 5.54 2.63
CA CYS A 146 -0.81 6.35 3.10
C CYS A 146 -0.52 6.12 4.59
N MET A 147 -1.55 5.97 5.43
CA MET A 147 -1.36 5.68 6.85
C MET A 147 -0.64 4.34 7.06
N ALA A 148 -1.01 3.30 6.30
CA ALA A 148 -0.33 2.01 6.35
C ALA A 148 1.16 2.13 5.96
N ILE A 149 1.45 2.88 4.89
CA ILE A 149 2.83 3.09 4.45
C ILE A 149 3.63 3.95 5.43
N GLN A 150 3.04 4.98 6.04
CA GLN A 150 3.69 5.78 7.07
C GLN A 150 4.13 4.91 8.25
N ARG A 151 3.21 4.08 8.78
CA ARG A 151 3.52 3.18 9.89
C ARG A 151 4.63 2.22 9.52
N LEU A 152 4.55 1.66 8.31
CA LEU A 152 5.59 0.79 7.80
C LEU A 152 6.94 1.49 7.67
N LEU A 153 6.98 2.74 7.17
CA LEU A 153 8.19 3.56 7.11
C LEU A 153 8.75 3.76 8.52
N SER A 154 7.94 4.23 9.47
CA SER A 154 8.36 4.51 10.83
C SER A 154 8.94 3.27 11.51
N ILE A 155 8.28 2.12 11.34
CA ILE A 155 8.76 0.83 11.82
C ILE A 155 10.09 0.53 11.15
N VAL A 156 10.15 0.36 9.82
CA VAL A 156 11.35 -0.11 9.09
C VAL A 156 12.57 0.80 9.25
N THR A 157 12.37 2.12 9.37
CA THR A 157 13.49 3.06 9.60
C THR A 157 13.85 3.23 11.07
N GLY A 158 12.99 2.78 11.99
CA GLY A 158 13.13 3.04 13.43
C GLY A 158 12.98 4.52 13.79
N ASP A 159 12.31 5.29 12.94
CA ASP A 159 12.16 6.74 13.10
C ASP A 159 10.71 7.08 13.47
N ALA A 160 10.47 7.21 14.76
CA ALA A 160 9.17 7.59 15.30
C ALA A 160 8.78 9.04 14.95
N SER A 161 9.73 9.90 14.57
CA SER A 161 9.44 11.30 14.20
C SER A 161 8.63 11.40 12.90
N LEU A 162 8.64 10.33 12.08
CA LEU A 162 7.85 10.28 10.84
C LEU A 162 6.34 10.31 11.09
N GLU A 163 5.87 9.85 12.25
CA GLU A 163 4.44 9.83 12.60
C GLU A 163 3.85 11.24 12.84
N THR A 164 4.70 12.23 13.13
CA THR A 164 4.28 13.60 13.47
C THR A 164 5.02 14.69 12.67
N ARG A 165 5.85 14.31 11.69
CA ARG A 165 6.73 15.20 10.90
C ARG A 165 6.05 16.46 10.34
N TYR A 166 4.81 16.33 9.90
CA TYR A 166 4.00 17.39 9.27
C TYR A 166 2.80 17.80 10.11
N PHE A 167 2.77 17.41 11.40
CA PHE A 167 1.70 17.81 12.29
C PHE A 167 1.69 19.33 12.47
N GLY A 168 0.54 19.97 12.22
CA GLY A 168 0.39 21.42 12.35
C GLY A 168 0.98 22.25 11.20
N GLU A 169 1.39 21.62 10.09
CA GLU A 169 1.87 22.34 8.90
C GLU A 169 0.79 23.30 8.36
N ASN A 170 1.13 24.55 8.09
CA ASN A 170 0.20 25.55 7.55
C ASN A 170 0.99 26.50 6.62
N PRO A 171 0.60 26.68 5.34
CA PRO A 171 -0.59 26.12 4.68
C PRO A 171 -0.50 24.62 4.38
N SER A 172 -1.66 24.00 4.17
CA SER A 172 -1.74 22.63 3.66
C SER A 172 -1.06 22.51 2.29
N ARG A 173 -0.39 21.38 2.06
CA ARG A 173 0.20 21.00 0.76
C ARG A 173 -0.84 20.64 -0.30
N PHE A 174 -2.06 20.30 0.12
CA PHE A 174 -3.10 19.79 -0.77
C PHE A 174 -4.30 20.72 -0.75
N GLN A 175 -4.87 20.99 -1.92
CA GLN A 175 -6.01 21.90 -2.04
C GLN A 175 -7.28 21.35 -1.37
N ASP A 176 -7.46 20.03 -1.35
CA ASP A 176 -8.66 19.35 -0.86
C ASP A 176 -8.47 18.63 0.49
N VAL A 177 -7.34 18.82 1.15
CA VAL A 177 -7.06 18.22 2.46
C VAL A 177 -6.63 19.32 3.44
N PRO A 178 -7.35 19.56 4.54
CA PRO A 178 -6.87 20.46 5.57
C PRO A 178 -5.73 19.82 6.38
N SER A 179 -4.82 20.63 6.93
CA SER A 179 -3.71 20.14 7.76
C SER A 179 -4.15 19.43 9.05
N SER A 180 -5.40 19.66 9.48
CA SER A 180 -6.03 18.97 10.61
C SER A 180 -6.58 17.58 10.26
N HIS A 181 -6.55 17.17 9.00
CA HIS A 181 -7.02 15.85 8.59
C HIS A 181 -6.20 14.74 9.28
N PRO A 182 -6.81 13.67 9.82
CA PRO A 182 -6.07 12.64 10.57
C PRO A 182 -4.93 11.98 9.79
N ALA A 183 -5.14 11.75 8.50
CA ALA A 183 -4.12 11.18 7.60
C ALA A 183 -3.22 12.24 6.93
N TYR A 184 -3.30 13.53 7.29
CA TYR A 184 -2.54 14.60 6.62
C TYR A 184 -1.03 14.31 6.63
N ASN A 185 -0.50 13.96 7.80
CA ASN A 185 0.91 13.62 7.96
C ASN A 185 1.34 12.50 7.01
N ALA A 186 0.51 11.46 6.88
CA ALA A 186 0.78 10.29 6.05
C ALA A 186 0.77 10.64 4.56
N MET A 187 -0.19 11.45 4.13
CA MET A 187 -0.31 11.91 2.75
C MET A 187 0.86 12.83 2.37
N ALA A 188 1.25 13.73 3.28
CA ALA A 188 2.40 14.62 3.11
C ALA A 188 3.71 13.82 3.00
N LEU A 189 3.92 12.84 3.88
CA LEU A 189 5.09 11.96 3.86
C LEU A 189 5.14 11.10 2.59
N CYS A 190 4.02 10.48 2.19
CA CYS A 190 3.96 9.69 0.96
C CYS A 190 4.20 10.55 -0.29
N SER A 191 3.79 11.82 -0.27
CA SER A 191 4.07 12.78 -1.34
C SER A 191 5.56 13.18 -1.37
N GLU A 192 6.15 13.50 -0.21
CA GLU A 192 7.59 13.82 -0.08
C GLU A 192 8.46 12.67 -0.60
N ARG A 193 8.10 11.42 -0.27
CA ARG A 193 8.86 10.22 -0.63
C ARG A 193 8.55 9.69 -2.04
N GLY A 194 7.66 10.33 -2.79
CA GLY A 194 7.27 9.90 -4.14
C GLY A 194 6.52 8.56 -4.17
N ILE A 195 5.94 8.14 -3.04
CA ILE A 195 5.17 6.89 -2.91
C ILE A 195 3.76 7.09 -3.45
N MET A 196 3.12 8.21 -3.14
CA MET A 196 1.80 8.58 -3.63
C MET A 196 1.71 10.09 -3.78
N GLN A 197 1.34 10.57 -4.96
CA GLN A 197 1.34 12.00 -5.28
C GLN A 197 -0.08 12.54 -5.45
N ALA A 198 -0.25 13.83 -5.13
CA ALA A 198 -1.41 14.61 -5.54
C ALA A 198 -1.40 14.87 -7.04
N ASP A 199 -2.56 15.21 -7.61
CA ASP A 199 -2.67 15.63 -8.99
C ASP A 199 -1.90 16.94 -9.19
N MET A 200 -0.93 16.93 -10.11
CA MET A 200 -0.01 18.07 -10.31
C MET A 200 -0.68 19.31 -10.89
N MET A 201 -1.84 19.15 -11.55
CA MET A 201 -2.55 20.26 -12.21
C MET A 201 -3.54 20.92 -11.26
N THR A 202 -4.25 20.11 -10.47
CA THR A 202 -5.29 20.58 -9.55
C THR A 202 -4.78 20.78 -8.12
N GLY A 203 -3.64 20.19 -7.74
CA GLY A 203 -3.14 20.19 -6.37
C GLY A 203 -3.99 19.37 -5.39
N ARG A 204 -4.95 18.57 -5.90
CA ARG A 204 -5.84 17.74 -5.10
C ARG A 204 -5.22 16.37 -4.84
N PHE A 205 -5.29 15.92 -3.59
CA PHE A 205 -4.81 14.61 -3.19
C PHE A 205 -5.85 13.51 -3.41
N GLU A 206 -7.14 13.84 -3.30
CA GLU A 206 -8.27 12.90 -3.39
C GLU A 206 -8.22 11.78 -2.32
N PRO A 207 -8.20 12.10 -1.01
CA PRO A 207 -7.98 11.11 0.06
C PRO A 207 -8.97 9.93 0.06
N GLY A 208 -10.23 10.17 -0.31
CA GLY A 208 -11.29 9.15 -0.34
C GLY A 208 -11.32 8.28 -1.60
N LYS A 209 -10.47 8.55 -2.61
CA LYS A 209 -10.46 7.76 -3.84
C LYS A 209 -9.83 6.39 -3.57
N PRO A 210 -10.39 5.29 -4.12
CA PRO A 210 -9.84 3.96 -3.94
C PRO A 210 -8.48 3.82 -4.65
N VAL A 211 -7.65 2.92 -4.14
CA VAL A 211 -6.36 2.57 -4.74
C VAL A 211 -6.54 1.35 -5.65
N SER A 212 -5.98 1.40 -6.86
CA SER A 212 -5.95 0.24 -7.77
C SER A 212 -4.76 -0.68 -7.45
N GLY A 213 -4.84 -1.95 -7.83
CA GLY A 213 -3.76 -2.90 -7.57
C GLY A 213 -2.46 -2.51 -8.26
N ALA A 214 -2.55 -2.03 -9.49
CA ALA A 214 -1.41 -1.52 -10.23
C ALA A 214 -0.76 -0.28 -9.56
N ASP A 215 -1.55 0.63 -9.01
CA ASP A 215 -1.03 1.80 -8.28
C ASP A 215 -0.40 1.39 -6.94
N ALA A 216 -1.01 0.45 -6.21
CA ALA A 216 -0.46 -0.08 -4.97
C ALA A 216 0.91 -0.73 -5.18
N LEU A 217 1.04 -1.57 -6.22
CA LEU A 217 2.32 -2.22 -6.56
C LEU A 217 3.39 -1.20 -6.97
N LEU A 218 3.03 -0.16 -7.73
CA LEU A 218 3.96 0.92 -8.04
C LEU A 218 4.41 1.66 -6.78
N SER A 219 3.49 1.97 -5.87
CA SER A 219 3.82 2.60 -4.59
C SER A 219 4.73 1.72 -3.73
N ILE A 220 4.50 0.40 -3.69
CA ILE A 220 5.38 -0.58 -3.02
C ILE A 220 6.77 -0.57 -3.65
N ARG A 221 6.86 -0.52 -4.98
CA ARG A 221 8.15 -0.43 -5.68
C ARG A 221 8.89 0.87 -5.36
N SER A 222 8.19 2.00 -5.33
CA SER A 222 8.74 3.28 -4.89
C SER A 222 9.25 3.22 -3.45
N PHE A 223 8.50 2.57 -2.55
CA PHE A 223 8.91 2.35 -1.16
C PHE A 223 10.19 1.51 -1.06
N GLN A 224 10.27 0.38 -1.77
CA GLN A 224 11.49 -0.45 -1.83
C GLN A 224 12.70 0.36 -2.31
N ASN A 225 12.53 1.14 -3.39
CA ASN A 225 13.59 1.98 -3.94
C ASN A 225 14.03 3.08 -2.95
N ALA A 226 13.09 3.73 -2.28
CA ALA A 226 13.37 4.78 -1.30
C ALA A 226 14.21 4.27 -0.11
N LEU A 227 13.98 3.02 0.30
CA LEU A 227 14.71 2.38 1.40
C LEU A 227 15.91 1.53 0.94
N ARG A 228 16.20 1.49 -0.38
CA ARG A 228 17.23 0.64 -0.99
C ARG A 228 17.08 -0.84 -0.59
N ILE A 229 15.84 -1.30 -0.45
CA ILE A 229 15.51 -2.68 -0.11
C ILE A 229 15.32 -3.47 -1.41
N THR A 230 15.99 -4.62 -1.51
CA THR A 230 15.83 -5.59 -2.60
C THR A 230 15.59 -6.98 -2.03
N PHE A 231 14.84 -7.81 -2.74
CA PHE A 231 14.37 -9.12 -2.30
C PHE A 231 14.45 -10.17 -3.39
#